data_AF-A0A7Y7TTS3-F1
#
_entry.id   AF-A0A7Y7TTS3-F1
#
_cell.length_a   1.000
_cell.length_b   1.000
_cell.length_c   1.000
_cell.angle_alpha   90.00
_cell.angle_beta   90.00
_cell.angle_gamma   90.00
#
_symmetry.space_group_name_H-M   'P 1'
#
loop_
_entity.id
_entity.type
_entity.pdbx_description
1 polymer ?
#
loop_
_entity_poly.entity_id
_entity_poly.type
_entity_poly.pdbx_seq_one_letter_code
_entity_poly.pdbx_strand_id
1 'polypeptide(L)'
;MRNVLVVTFVFLSSTLLSQTVTTNDQSKQNDSRNRNRISILNGRSISFYLNHTQIDPRSKLFFKGELSVSNYAITYGVLDSVLTKNEETRPFYFFIFNQIVDLSDEEMRDFVSNRCLEFVEKYPCEYFATFNEQDIDINVVKWTTYIGQALKDKSHYADFRSVVDYKINGTCSGIQDLWKSFKAEVRMCLVQ
;
A
#
# COMPACT_ATOMS: atom_id res chain seq x y z
N MET A 1 -13.49 -10.89 -64.09
CA MET A 1 -13.35 -12.32 -63.72
C MET A 1 -11.88 -12.63 -63.51
N ARG A 2 -11.42 -12.84 -62.26
CA ARG A 2 -10.26 -13.69 -61.91
C ARG A 2 -10.00 -13.70 -60.39
N ASN A 3 -10.40 -14.82 -59.81
CA ASN A 3 -9.77 -15.65 -58.79
C ASN A 3 -9.24 -15.01 -57.49
N VAL A 4 -10.07 -15.15 -56.45
CA VAL A 4 -9.73 -15.05 -55.04
C VAL A 4 -9.06 -16.36 -54.59
N LEU A 5 -7.86 -16.28 -54.04
CA LEU A 5 -7.14 -17.40 -53.44
C LEU A 5 -7.48 -17.44 -51.94
N VAL A 6 -8.29 -18.43 -51.54
CA VAL A 6 -8.65 -18.68 -50.13
C VAL A 6 -7.64 -19.66 -49.55
N VAL A 7 -6.86 -19.23 -48.56
CA VAL A 7 -5.95 -20.09 -47.79
C VAL A 7 -6.66 -20.49 -46.50
N THR A 8 -7.10 -21.74 -46.44
CA THR A 8 -7.67 -22.37 -45.24
C THR A 8 -6.56 -22.89 -44.35
N PHE A 9 -6.37 -22.28 -43.17
CA PHE A 9 -5.52 -22.80 -42.11
C PHE A 9 -6.30 -23.83 -41.28
N VAL A 10 -5.87 -25.08 -41.33
CA VAL A 10 -6.35 -26.18 -40.46
C VAL A 10 -5.50 -26.16 -39.20
N PHE A 11 -6.09 -25.78 -38.06
CA PHE A 11 -5.46 -25.95 -36.75
C PHE A 11 -5.87 -27.31 -36.16
N LEU A 12 -4.89 -28.21 -36.05
CA LEU A 12 -4.98 -29.48 -35.36
C LEU A 12 -5.19 -29.28 -33.86
N SER A 13 -6.16 -30.00 -33.33
CA SER A 13 -6.48 -30.21 -31.93
C SER A 13 -5.37 -30.96 -31.19
N SER A 14 -4.96 -30.44 -30.03
CA SER A 14 -4.27 -31.22 -29.00
C SER A 14 -5.12 -31.21 -27.73
N THR A 15 -5.70 -32.36 -27.41
CA THR A 15 -6.37 -32.63 -26.15
C THR A 15 -5.32 -32.79 -25.05
N LEU A 16 -5.22 -31.82 -24.17
CA LEU A 16 -4.42 -31.92 -22.94
C LEU A 16 -5.21 -32.69 -21.88
N LEU A 17 -4.54 -33.69 -21.31
CA LEU A 17 -5.02 -34.55 -20.23
C LEU A 17 -5.46 -33.73 -19.01
N SER A 18 -6.70 -33.94 -18.57
CA SER A 18 -7.14 -33.61 -17.21
C SER A 18 -6.40 -34.49 -16.21
N GLN A 19 -5.46 -33.91 -15.46
CA GLN A 19 -4.93 -34.52 -14.25
C GLN A 19 -5.91 -34.29 -13.10
N THR A 20 -6.19 -35.36 -12.37
CA THR A 20 -7.02 -35.39 -11.18
C THR A 20 -6.38 -34.60 -10.06
N VAL A 21 -7.07 -33.54 -9.63
CA VAL A 21 -6.76 -32.78 -8.42
C VAL A 21 -6.99 -33.70 -7.22
N THR A 22 -5.90 -34.09 -6.58
CA THR A 22 -5.92 -34.67 -5.24
C THR A 22 -6.17 -33.55 -4.23
N THR A 23 -7.22 -33.73 -3.45
CA THR A 23 -7.72 -32.80 -2.44
C THR A 23 -6.83 -32.77 -1.20
N ASN A 24 -6.46 -31.53 -0.84
CA ASN A 24 -6.24 -31.01 0.51
C ASN A 24 -5.29 -31.76 1.45
N ASP A 25 -4.00 -31.45 1.31
CA ASP A 25 -3.12 -31.27 2.47
C ASP A 25 -3.07 -29.76 2.80
N GLN A 26 -4.11 -29.27 3.48
CA GLN A 26 -4.08 -27.96 4.15
C GLN A 26 -3.38 -28.12 5.49
N SER A 27 -2.05 -28.24 5.48
CA SER A 27 -1.28 -28.10 6.71
C SER A 27 0.04 -27.37 6.47
N LYS A 28 0.08 -26.11 6.95
CA LYS A 28 1.29 -25.34 7.28
C LYS A 28 2.24 -25.03 6.14
N GLN A 29 1.78 -24.31 5.12
CA GLN A 29 2.65 -23.30 4.53
C GLN A 29 2.71 -22.11 5.50
N ASN A 30 3.73 -22.13 6.37
CA ASN A 30 4.16 -20.96 7.12
C ASN A 30 4.49 -19.86 6.11
N ASP A 31 3.53 -18.98 5.85
CA ASP A 31 3.70 -17.82 4.99
C ASP A 31 4.60 -16.81 5.71
N SER A 32 5.90 -17.10 5.68
CA SER A 32 6.98 -16.35 6.32
C SER A 32 7.26 -15.00 5.64
N ARG A 33 6.36 -14.54 4.75
CA ARG A 33 6.52 -13.32 3.95
C ARG A 33 6.50 -12.03 4.77
N ASN A 34 5.96 -12.05 5.99
CA ASN A 34 5.81 -10.84 6.81
C ASN A 34 6.92 -10.65 7.86
N ARG A 35 8.02 -11.43 7.82
CA ARG A 35 9.12 -11.23 8.79
C ARG A 35 9.98 -10.03 8.41
N ASN A 36 9.60 -8.87 8.93
CA ASN A 36 10.38 -7.65 8.84
C ASN A 36 11.72 -7.79 9.56
N ARG A 37 12.80 -7.39 8.90
CA ARG A 37 14.18 -7.47 9.41
C ARG A 37 14.76 -6.12 9.82
N ILE A 38 13.94 -5.07 9.88
CA ILE A 38 14.41 -3.74 10.29
C ILE A 38 14.81 -3.74 11.77
N SER A 39 15.96 -3.14 12.07
CA SER A 39 16.48 -3.03 13.44
C SER A 39 16.27 -1.63 14.02
N ILE A 40 16.20 -0.62 13.15
CA ILE A 40 15.98 0.78 13.47
C ILE A 40 14.85 1.30 12.57
N LEU A 41 13.99 2.13 13.12
CA LEU A 41 12.93 2.84 12.40
C LEU A 41 12.91 4.28 12.93
N ASN A 42 12.99 5.26 12.03
CA ASN A 42 13.03 6.69 12.37
C ASN A 42 13.97 7.01 13.56
N GLY A 43 15.19 6.48 13.51
CA GLY A 43 16.24 6.69 14.53
C GLY A 43 16.05 5.95 15.86
N ARG A 44 15.01 5.12 16.02
CA ARG A 44 14.75 4.33 17.24
C ARG A 44 14.85 2.85 16.97
N SER A 45 15.29 2.07 17.95
CA SER A 45 15.34 0.61 17.80
C SER A 45 13.95 0.02 17.63
N ILE A 46 13.81 -1.07 16.89
CA ILE A 46 12.51 -1.72 16.75
C ILE A 46 11.95 -2.21 18.10
N SER A 47 12.83 -2.59 19.03
CA SER A 47 12.47 -2.99 20.39
C SER A 47 11.78 -1.89 21.18
N PHE A 48 12.13 -0.62 20.94
CA PHE A 48 11.45 0.52 21.54
C PHE A 48 9.95 0.50 21.18
N TYR A 49 9.62 0.32 19.90
CA TYR A 49 8.23 0.26 19.43
C TYR A 49 7.49 -0.99 19.93
N LEU A 50 8.15 -2.15 19.87
CA LEU A 50 7.54 -3.41 20.33
C LEU A 50 7.22 -3.40 21.84
N ASN A 51 7.99 -2.66 22.64
CA ASN A 51 7.76 -2.50 24.08
C ASN A 51 6.91 -1.26 24.43
N HIS A 52 6.57 -0.40 23.45
CA HIS A 52 5.80 0.81 23.70
C HIS A 52 4.36 0.50 24.13
N THR A 53 3.91 1.08 25.23
CA THR A 53 2.60 0.76 25.85
C THR A 53 1.40 1.25 25.03
N GLN A 54 1.58 2.33 24.25
CA GLN A 54 0.53 2.89 23.40
C GLN A 54 0.49 2.29 21.98
N ILE A 55 1.39 1.36 21.66
CA ILE A 55 1.30 0.61 20.40
C ILE A 55 0.33 -0.54 20.61
N ASP A 56 -0.69 -0.61 19.77
CA ASP A 56 -1.72 -1.63 19.89
C ASP A 56 -1.12 -3.03 19.71
N PRO A 57 -1.55 -4.04 20.49
CA PRO A 57 -0.97 -5.38 20.42
C PRO A 57 -1.06 -6.01 19.03
N ARG A 58 -2.08 -5.68 18.21
CA ARG A 58 -2.26 -6.29 16.89
C ARG A 58 -1.22 -5.77 15.91
N SER A 59 -0.86 -4.49 15.92
CA SER A 59 0.26 -4.00 15.09
C SER A 59 1.58 -4.69 15.42
N LYS A 60 1.82 -5.04 16.69
CA LYS A 60 3.01 -5.80 17.10
C LYS A 60 2.99 -7.23 16.60
N LEU A 61 1.83 -7.89 16.64
CA LEU A 61 1.67 -9.24 16.10
C LEU A 61 1.80 -9.23 14.56
N PHE A 62 1.27 -8.21 13.90
CA PHE A 62 1.46 -8.00 12.46
C PHE A 62 2.93 -7.85 12.10
N PHE A 63 3.66 -6.99 12.82
CA PHE A 63 5.10 -6.79 12.61
C PHE A 63 5.90 -8.11 12.69
N LYS A 64 5.54 -8.98 13.65
CA LYS A 64 6.17 -10.29 13.86
C LYS A 64 5.79 -11.33 12.81
N GLY A 65 4.85 -11.01 11.92
CA GLY A 65 4.29 -11.93 10.93
C GLY A 65 3.33 -12.96 11.53
N GLU A 66 2.77 -12.68 12.71
CA GLU A 66 1.80 -13.55 13.38
C GLU A 66 0.35 -13.24 12.95
N LEU A 67 0.14 -12.15 12.23
CA LEU A 67 -1.14 -11.78 11.63
C LEU A 67 -1.01 -11.60 10.12
N SER A 68 -2.02 -12.08 9.39
CA SER A 68 -2.17 -11.90 7.95
C SER A 68 -3.06 -10.71 7.63
N VAL A 69 -2.77 -10.03 6.53
CA VAL A 69 -3.59 -8.94 5.96
C VAL A 69 -5.01 -9.43 5.61
N SER A 70 -5.16 -10.70 5.22
CA SER A 70 -6.44 -11.34 4.90
C SER A 70 -7.40 -11.48 6.09
N ASN A 71 -6.94 -11.20 7.32
CA ASN A 71 -7.84 -11.10 8.47
C ASN A 71 -8.38 -9.67 8.60
N TYR A 72 -9.37 -9.34 7.78
CA TYR A 72 -9.86 -7.95 7.62
C TYR A 72 -10.30 -7.29 8.93
N ALA A 73 -10.98 -8.02 9.82
CA ALA A 73 -11.41 -7.46 11.11
C ALA A 73 -10.23 -6.97 11.97
N ILE A 74 -9.11 -7.69 11.91
CA ILE A 74 -7.88 -7.32 12.62
C ILE A 74 -7.16 -6.20 11.87
N THR A 75 -7.05 -6.29 10.55
CA THR A 75 -6.38 -5.30 9.71
C THR A 75 -7.06 -3.93 9.83
N TYR A 76 -8.39 -3.85 9.86
CA TYR A 76 -9.11 -2.58 10.09
C TYR A 76 -8.71 -1.92 11.41
N GLY A 77 -8.57 -2.71 12.49
CA GLY A 77 -8.14 -2.19 13.79
C GLY A 77 -6.69 -1.68 13.82
N VAL A 78 -5.80 -2.26 13.00
CA VAL A 78 -4.43 -1.77 12.82
C VAL A 78 -4.43 -0.45 12.05
N LEU A 79 -5.24 -0.38 10.99
CA LEU A 79 -5.32 0.78 10.11
C LEU A 79 -5.92 2.03 10.78
N ASP A 80 -6.81 1.88 11.77
CA ASP A 80 -7.30 3.02 12.55
C ASP A 80 -6.18 3.76 13.30
N SER A 81 -5.09 3.05 13.63
CA SER A 81 -3.97 3.61 14.38
C SER A 81 -3.00 4.42 13.52
N VAL A 82 -3.06 4.30 12.19
CA VAL A 82 -2.16 5.01 11.27
C VAL A 82 -2.30 6.54 11.38
N LEU A 83 -3.50 7.01 11.73
CA LEU A 83 -3.79 8.43 11.88
C LEU A 83 -3.58 8.95 13.30
N THR A 84 -2.89 8.19 14.17
CA THR A 84 -2.59 8.60 15.54
C THR A 84 -1.93 9.98 15.60
N LYS A 85 -2.27 10.76 16.63
CA LYS A 85 -1.61 12.04 16.91
C LYS A 85 -0.30 11.87 17.68
N ASN A 86 -0.04 10.67 18.21
CA ASN A 86 1.21 10.41 18.91
C ASN A 86 2.36 10.21 17.90
N GLU A 87 3.16 11.26 17.74
CA GLU A 87 4.33 11.32 16.85
C GLU A 87 5.40 10.29 17.19
N GLU A 88 5.47 9.85 18.44
CA GLU A 88 6.42 8.83 18.90
C GLU A 88 6.10 7.46 18.30
N THR A 89 4.81 7.14 18.16
CA THR A 89 4.34 5.83 17.66
C THR A 89 3.97 5.84 16.19
N ARG A 90 3.67 7.01 15.62
CA ARG A 90 3.22 7.17 14.23
C ARG A 90 4.17 6.55 13.20
N PRO A 91 5.52 6.67 13.32
CA PRO A 91 6.44 6.00 12.39
C PRO A 91 6.24 4.49 12.32
N PHE A 92 5.98 3.84 13.46
CA PHE A 92 5.73 2.40 13.51
C PHE A 92 4.41 2.05 12.82
N TYR A 93 3.34 2.79 13.09
CA TYR A 93 2.06 2.55 12.41
C TYR A 93 2.14 2.84 10.91
N PHE A 94 2.88 3.86 10.48
CA PHE A 94 3.14 4.11 9.07
C PHE A 94 3.90 2.95 8.43
N PHE A 95 4.96 2.45 9.08
CA PHE A 95 5.72 1.31 8.58
C PHE A 95 4.85 0.05 8.38
N ILE A 96 3.98 -0.24 9.36
CA ILE A 96 3.02 -1.35 9.27
C ILE A 96 2.00 -1.09 8.16
N PHE A 97 1.48 0.14 8.07
CA PHE A 97 0.51 0.50 7.06
C PHE A 97 1.09 0.38 5.65
N ASN A 98 2.32 0.82 5.43
CA ASN A 98 2.98 0.71 4.13
C ASN A 98 3.05 -0.76 3.66
N GLN A 99 3.34 -1.70 4.56
CA GLN A 99 3.29 -3.12 4.22
C GLN A 99 1.87 -3.62 3.93
N ILE A 100 0.87 -3.13 4.67
CA ILE A 100 -0.52 -3.46 4.38
C ILE A 100 -0.89 -2.94 2.98
N VAL A 101 -0.46 -1.74 2.60
CA VAL A 101 -0.63 -1.21 1.24
C VAL A 101 0.00 -2.15 0.23
N ASP A 102 1.23 -2.63 0.44
CA ASP A 102 1.90 -3.54 -0.49
C ASP A 102 1.21 -4.89 -0.64
N LEU A 103 0.69 -5.43 0.47
CA LEU A 103 0.08 -6.74 0.53
C LEU A 103 -1.43 -6.75 0.25
N SER A 104 -2.10 -5.60 0.26
CA SER A 104 -3.55 -5.53 0.09
C SER A 104 -3.98 -5.99 -1.29
N ASP A 105 -5.09 -6.73 -1.32
CA ASP A 105 -5.75 -7.18 -2.53
C ASP A 105 -6.91 -6.24 -2.90
N GLU A 106 -7.73 -6.69 -3.85
CA GLU A 106 -8.90 -5.96 -4.32
C GLU A 106 -10.02 -5.80 -3.29
N GLU A 107 -10.12 -6.70 -2.31
CA GLU A 107 -11.19 -6.68 -1.30
C GLU A 107 -10.93 -5.61 -0.24
N MET A 108 -9.66 -5.38 0.10
CA MET A 108 -9.24 -4.32 1.03
C MET A 108 -9.09 -2.95 0.39
N ARG A 109 -9.16 -2.89 -0.94
CA ARG A 109 -8.76 -1.75 -1.76
C ARG A 109 -9.42 -0.45 -1.35
N ASP A 110 -10.74 -0.41 -1.17
CA ASP A 110 -11.45 0.83 -0.83
C ASP A 110 -11.03 1.37 0.53
N PHE A 111 -10.90 0.49 1.52
CA PHE A 111 -10.52 0.89 2.87
C PHE A 111 -9.07 1.39 2.93
N VAL A 112 -8.14 0.64 2.31
CA VAL A 112 -6.73 1.03 2.24
C VAL A 112 -6.57 2.33 1.44
N SER A 113 -7.33 2.50 0.36
CA SER A 113 -7.31 3.72 -0.47
C SER A 113 -7.69 4.96 0.31
N ASN A 114 -8.76 4.89 1.10
CA ASN A 114 -9.16 6.01 1.96
C ASN A 114 -8.08 6.32 3.01
N ARG A 115 -7.47 5.29 3.62
CA ARG A 115 -6.38 5.50 4.59
C ARG A 115 -5.11 6.09 3.95
N CYS A 116 -4.77 5.73 2.72
CA CYS A 116 -3.66 6.34 1.98
C CYS A 116 -3.91 7.83 1.77
N LEU A 117 -5.11 8.18 1.29
CA LEU A 117 -5.53 9.57 1.07
C LEU A 117 -5.44 10.38 2.37
N GLU A 118 -6.10 9.91 3.43
CA GLU A 118 -6.15 10.59 4.72
C GLU A 118 -4.74 10.75 5.34
N PHE A 119 -3.86 9.76 5.19
CA PHE A 119 -2.50 9.86 5.72
C PHE A 119 -1.70 10.95 5.00
N VAL A 120 -1.71 10.98 3.66
CA VAL A 120 -0.98 12.00 2.88
C VAL A 120 -1.57 13.39 3.12
N GLU A 121 -2.89 13.52 3.24
CA GLU A 121 -3.51 14.78 3.61
C GLU A 121 -3.07 15.24 5.00
N LYS A 122 -3.02 14.33 5.97
CA LYS A 122 -2.78 14.66 7.37
C LYS A 122 -1.31 14.93 7.68
N TYR A 123 -0.42 14.08 7.20
CA TYR A 123 1.01 14.04 7.51
C TYR A 123 1.91 14.06 6.26
N PRO A 124 1.77 15.04 5.35
CA PRO A 124 2.51 15.03 4.09
C PRO A 124 4.03 15.11 4.29
N CYS A 125 4.53 15.88 5.26
CA CYS A 125 5.98 15.96 5.50
C CYS A 125 6.56 14.59 5.87
N GLU A 126 5.85 13.83 6.71
CA GLU A 126 6.31 12.51 7.16
C GLU A 126 6.26 11.50 6.02
N TYR A 127 5.18 11.50 5.24
CA TYR A 127 5.06 10.64 4.06
C TYR A 127 6.20 10.87 3.05
N PHE A 128 6.60 12.12 2.82
CA PHE A 128 7.69 12.40 1.88
C PHE A 128 9.08 12.25 2.49
N ALA A 129 9.23 12.40 3.81
CA ALA A 129 10.50 12.18 4.49
C ALA A 129 10.98 10.73 4.35
N THR A 130 10.06 9.77 4.33
CA THR A 130 10.35 8.33 4.27
C THR A 130 10.95 7.89 2.94
N PHE A 131 10.85 8.68 1.87
CA PHE A 131 11.52 8.40 0.59
C PHE A 131 13.06 8.44 0.70
N ASN A 132 13.59 9.03 1.77
CA ASN A 132 15.02 9.06 2.05
C ASN A 132 15.46 7.98 3.05
N GLU A 133 14.52 7.18 3.58
CA GLU A 133 14.82 6.11 4.53
C GLU A 133 15.15 4.81 3.79
N GLN A 134 16.38 4.30 3.96
CA GLN A 134 16.85 3.11 3.24
C GLN A 134 16.11 1.83 3.62
N ASP A 135 15.53 1.78 4.82
CA ASP A 135 14.86 0.61 5.37
C ASP A 135 13.35 0.57 5.08
N ILE A 136 12.81 1.60 4.42
CA ILE A 136 11.39 1.67 4.04
C ILE A 136 11.29 1.75 2.51
N ASP A 137 10.85 0.66 1.90
CA ASP A 137 10.50 0.65 0.48
C ASP A 137 9.02 1.04 0.32
N ILE A 138 8.76 2.15 -0.35
CA ILE A 138 7.40 2.63 -0.61
C ILE A 138 7.04 2.28 -2.04
N ASN A 139 6.02 1.45 -2.22
CA ASN A 139 5.43 1.22 -3.54
C ASN A 139 4.60 2.43 -3.98
N VAL A 140 5.30 3.44 -4.50
CA VAL A 140 4.71 4.72 -4.92
C VAL A 140 3.55 4.51 -5.88
N VAL A 141 3.70 3.59 -6.83
CA VAL A 141 2.67 3.28 -7.83
C VAL A 141 1.38 2.78 -7.17
N LYS A 142 1.49 1.89 -6.17
CA LYS A 142 0.32 1.37 -5.46
C LYS A 142 -0.34 2.45 -4.60
N TRP A 143 0.45 3.25 -3.90
CA TRP A 143 -0.02 4.40 -3.14
C TRP A 143 -0.77 5.41 -4.00
N THR A 144 -0.19 5.83 -5.13
CA THR A 144 -0.81 6.83 -6.02
C THR A 144 -2.06 6.28 -6.71
N THR A 145 -2.07 5.00 -7.06
CA THR A 145 -3.25 4.31 -7.60
C THR A 145 -4.40 4.31 -6.60
N TYR A 146 -4.12 3.93 -5.35
CA TYR A 146 -5.11 3.91 -4.28
C TYR A 146 -5.64 5.30 -3.93
N ILE A 147 -4.77 6.32 -3.89
CA ILE A 147 -5.21 7.71 -3.70
C ILE A 147 -6.08 8.17 -4.87
N GLY A 148 -5.68 7.87 -6.12
CA GLY A 148 -6.47 8.17 -7.31
C GLY A 148 -7.88 7.57 -7.24
N GLN A 149 -7.97 6.31 -6.83
CA GLN A 149 -9.26 5.63 -6.61
C GLN A 149 -10.10 6.30 -5.53
N ALA A 150 -9.51 6.67 -4.39
CA ALA A 150 -10.24 7.34 -3.30
C ALA A 150 -10.82 8.70 -3.73
N LEU A 151 -10.09 9.43 -4.58
CA LEU A 151 -10.50 10.75 -5.06
C LEU A 151 -11.64 10.70 -6.10
N LYS A 152 -11.74 9.64 -6.90
CA LYS A 152 -12.79 9.38 -7.91
C LYS A 152 -12.84 10.36 -9.09
N ASP A 153 -12.66 11.66 -8.88
CA ASP A 153 -12.77 12.69 -9.92
C ASP A 153 -11.77 13.86 -9.75
N LYS A 154 -11.78 14.76 -10.75
CA LYS A 154 -10.89 15.92 -10.81
C LYS A 154 -11.21 16.99 -9.76
N SER A 155 -12.45 17.06 -9.26
CA SER A 155 -12.86 18.04 -8.25
C SER A 155 -12.22 17.68 -6.92
N HIS A 156 -12.41 16.44 -6.46
CA HIS A 156 -11.80 15.96 -5.22
C HIS A 156 -10.28 16.00 -5.28
N TYR A 157 -9.67 15.70 -6.44
CA TYR A 157 -8.23 15.88 -6.62
C TYR A 157 -7.77 17.34 -6.44
N ALA A 158 -8.55 18.32 -6.90
CA ALA A 158 -8.21 19.72 -6.71
C ALA A 158 -8.22 20.11 -5.23
N ASP A 159 -9.18 19.59 -4.46
CA ASP A 159 -9.30 19.81 -3.01
C ASP A 159 -8.12 19.16 -2.27
N PHE A 160 -7.88 17.87 -2.52
CA PHE A 160 -6.72 17.13 -1.99
C PHE A 160 -5.40 17.86 -2.25
N ARG A 161 -5.18 18.27 -3.51
CA ARG A 161 -4.00 19.02 -3.92
C ARG A 161 -3.86 20.31 -3.11
N SER A 162 -4.94 21.08 -2.96
CA SER A 162 -4.94 22.34 -2.22
C SER A 162 -4.56 22.15 -0.74
N VAL A 163 -5.14 21.13 -0.10
CA VAL A 163 -4.86 20.77 1.30
C VAL A 163 -3.38 20.40 1.49
N VAL A 164 -2.85 19.56 0.61
CA VAL A 164 -1.45 19.11 0.72
C VAL A 164 -0.47 20.22 0.32
N ASP A 165 -0.76 21.00 -0.73
CA ASP A 165 0.06 22.17 -1.14
C ASP A 165 0.21 23.17 0.02
N TYR A 166 -0.89 23.48 0.71
CA TYR A 166 -0.87 24.39 1.87
C TYR A 166 0.09 23.91 2.96
N LYS A 167 0.03 22.62 3.32
CA LYS A 167 0.90 22.05 4.36
C LYS A 167 2.35 21.98 3.92
N ILE A 168 2.61 21.52 2.70
CA ILE A 168 3.98 21.38 2.18
C ILE A 168 4.67 22.73 2.11
N ASN A 169 4.01 23.75 1.57
CA ASN A 169 4.61 25.08 1.46
C ASN A 169 4.81 25.77 2.83
N GLY A 170 3.98 25.44 3.82
CA GLY A 170 4.07 26.03 5.15
C GLY A 170 5.06 25.33 6.10
N THR A 171 5.27 24.02 5.95
CA THR A 171 5.93 23.22 6.99
C THR A 171 7.02 22.26 6.51
N CYS A 172 7.06 21.92 5.22
CA CYS A 172 7.99 20.91 4.72
C CYS A 172 9.07 21.53 3.81
N SER A 173 10.32 21.59 4.26
CA SER A 173 11.44 22.04 3.42
C SER A 173 11.98 20.90 2.56
N GLY A 174 12.22 21.15 1.27
CA GLY A 174 13.00 20.26 0.40
C GLY A 174 12.25 19.08 -0.21
N ILE A 175 10.91 19.06 -0.13
CA ILE A 175 10.09 17.97 -0.68
C ILE A 175 9.22 18.41 -1.89
N GLN A 176 9.40 19.64 -2.37
CA GLN A 176 8.59 20.24 -3.44
C GLN A 176 8.66 19.42 -4.73
N ASP A 177 9.84 18.92 -5.09
CA ASP A 177 10.03 18.11 -6.29
C ASP A 177 9.40 16.72 -6.17
N LEU A 178 9.55 16.07 -5.00
CA LEU A 178 8.87 14.79 -4.72
C LEU A 178 7.36 14.94 -4.83
N TRP A 179 6.82 15.98 -4.21
CA TRP A 179 5.39 16.28 -4.26
C TRP A 179 4.90 16.60 -5.67
N LYS A 180 5.68 17.34 -6.46
CA LYS A 180 5.35 17.63 -7.86
C LYS A 180 5.22 16.35 -8.69
N SER A 181 6.17 15.43 -8.55
CA SER A 181 6.14 14.14 -9.24
C SER A 181 4.96 13.29 -8.76
N PHE A 182 4.76 13.21 -7.43
CA PHE A 182 3.67 12.45 -6.83
C PHE A 182 2.28 12.93 -7.31
N LYS A 183 2.05 14.25 -7.37
CA LYS A 183 0.81 14.82 -7.92
C LYS A 183 0.54 14.40 -9.37
N ALA A 184 1.59 14.35 -10.20
CA ALA A 184 1.46 13.94 -11.58
C ALA A 184 0.98 12.48 -11.67
N GLU A 185 1.57 11.59 -10.87
CA GLU A 185 1.16 10.19 -10.77
C GLU A 185 -0.29 10.03 -10.30
N VAL A 186 -0.68 10.66 -9.19
CA VAL A 186 -2.07 10.61 -8.69
C VAL A 186 -3.05 11.09 -9.76
N ARG A 187 -2.72 12.15 -10.49
CA ARG A 187 -3.58 12.69 -11.55
C ARG A 187 -3.76 11.72 -12.71
N MET A 188 -2.75 10.92 -13.05
CA MET A 188 -2.85 9.92 -14.12
C MET A 188 -3.82 8.78 -13.74
N CYS A 189 -3.95 8.47 -12.45
CA CYS A 189 -4.88 7.45 -11.95
C CYS A 189 -6.37 7.87 -12.02
N LEU A 190 -6.68 9.15 -12.26
CA LEU A 190 -8.06 9.67 -12.35
C LEU A 190 -8.70 9.50 -13.75
N VAL A 191 -7.97 8.95 -14.72
CA VAL A 191 -8.40 8.87 -16.13
C VAL A 191 -8.87 7.45 -16.51
N GLN A 192 -9.04 6.56 -15.53
CA GLN A 192 -9.42 5.16 -15.73
C GLN A 192 -10.93 4.97 -15.82
#